data_AF-A0A5S4FPX0-F1
#
_entry.id   AF-A0A5S4FPX0-F1
#
_cell.length_a   1.000
_cell.length_b   1.000
_cell.length_c   1.000
_cell.angle_alpha   90.00
_cell.angle_beta   90.00
_cell.angle_gamma   90.00
#
_symmetry.space_group_name_H-M   'P 1'
#
loop_
_entity.id
_entity.type
_entity.pdbx_description
1 polymer ?
#
loop_
_entity_poly.entity_id
_entity_poly.type
_entity_poly.pdbx_seq_one_letter_code
_entity_poly.pdbx_strand_id
1 'polypeptide(L)'
;MGRAFHSGLGSSRWRDHHAWDLSGITPTRRVPPLGQHDYRYCPVSPCPEVIYLFKDDQARTDFIHRKYRKDLSAEDQGVDPLHRLASHMLTFGRPPRPSEKPDLLASLLATYGSMHRAIIAAKHLLTPAAMAQARRRRKSDLVVALALDTFYGRASFGELPPAMRADVKAFYGTYSNACSTAGKLLVAAGQPDLVKRAMISSRTGKLSPTALYIHKSALDELVALLRIYEACARIVAGTPDGANLMKLHHDQPAVSYLTCPDFDKDPHPYLAASLFVHIGQQKTSWTQYPPSPHRPLLHRKEEFVAQGHPQRARWARLTTREVKAGLYDDPVAIGTEQGWRHVLDSKGLVLSGHRLISKQA
;
A
#
# COMPACT_ATOMS: atom_id res chain seq x y z
N MET A 1 -6.22 -23.98 -5.45
CA MET A 1 -7.32 -23.72 -6.41
C MET A 1 -8.55 -23.32 -5.61
N GLY A 2 -8.77 -22.01 -5.45
CA GLY A 2 -9.98 -21.46 -4.82
C GLY A 2 -11.08 -21.29 -5.86
N ARG A 3 -12.34 -21.44 -5.45
CA ARG A 3 -13.51 -21.14 -6.29
C ARG A 3 -14.00 -19.73 -5.92
N ALA A 4 -14.20 -18.87 -6.92
CA ALA A 4 -14.82 -17.56 -6.74
C ALA A 4 -16.33 -17.67 -6.98
N PHE A 5 -17.13 -17.01 -6.15
CA PHE A 5 -18.57 -16.94 -6.29
C PHE A 5 -19.01 -15.47 -6.36
N HIS A 6 -19.99 -15.18 -7.21
CA HIS A 6 -20.64 -13.87 -7.30
C HIS A 6 -22.05 -14.00 -6.73
N SER A 7 -22.39 -13.21 -5.71
CA SER A 7 -23.77 -13.11 -5.23
C SER A 7 -24.53 -12.14 -6.13
N GLY A 8 -25.41 -12.67 -6.98
CA GLY A 8 -26.27 -11.86 -7.83
C GLY A 8 -27.38 -11.17 -7.02
N LEU A 9 -27.19 -9.87 -6.74
CA LEU A 9 -28.26 -8.90 -6.54
C LEU A 9 -27.87 -7.65 -7.34
N GLY A 10 -28.63 -7.37 -8.41
CA GLY A 10 -28.22 -6.43 -9.45
C GLY A 10 -28.36 -4.95 -9.08
N SER A 11 -27.47 -4.12 -9.60
CA SER A 11 -27.83 -3.15 -10.64
C SER A 11 -26.60 -2.58 -11.37
N SER A 12 -26.72 -2.51 -12.71
CA SER A 12 -25.93 -1.79 -13.71
C SER A 12 -24.42 -2.04 -13.88
N ARG A 13 -24.14 -3.06 -14.72
CA ARG A 13 -23.39 -2.97 -16.00
C ARG A 13 -22.01 -2.28 -16.00
N TRP A 14 -20.99 -2.98 -15.50
CA TRP A 14 -19.60 -2.83 -15.95
C TRP A 14 -19.30 -3.91 -16.99
N ARG A 15 -18.91 -3.52 -18.20
CA ARG A 15 -18.46 -4.47 -19.23
C ARG A 15 -16.98 -4.73 -19.02
N ASP A 16 -16.65 -5.97 -18.72
CA ASP A 16 -15.28 -6.48 -18.62
C ASP A 16 -14.54 -6.37 -19.95
N HIS A 17 -13.36 -5.76 -19.91
CA HIS A 17 -12.36 -5.84 -20.98
C HIS A 17 -11.09 -6.53 -20.48
N HIS A 18 -11.21 -7.67 -19.81
CA HIS A 18 -10.11 -8.64 -19.69
C HIS A 18 -10.70 -10.05 -19.62
N ALA A 19 -10.84 -10.68 -20.80
CA ALA A 19 -11.19 -12.09 -20.91
C ALA A 19 -10.00 -12.93 -20.38
N TRP A 20 -10.18 -13.55 -19.22
CA TRP A 20 -9.33 -14.64 -18.78
C TRP A 20 -9.75 -15.90 -19.52
N ASP A 21 -8.80 -16.72 -19.97
CA ASP A 21 -9.07 -18.02 -20.58
C ASP A 21 -9.68 -18.97 -19.52
N LEU A 22 -10.96 -19.31 -19.71
CA LEU A 22 -11.76 -20.16 -18.81
C LEU A 22 -11.94 -21.58 -19.37
N SER A 23 -11.07 -22.02 -20.28
CA SER A 23 -11.08 -23.38 -20.85
C SER A 23 -10.77 -24.45 -19.78
N GLY A 24 -11.79 -24.79 -18.99
CA GLY A 24 -11.72 -25.74 -17.89
C GLY A 24 -12.81 -25.57 -16.82
N ILE A 25 -13.63 -24.52 -16.90
CA ILE A 25 -14.72 -24.29 -15.94
C ILE A 25 -16.04 -24.79 -16.52
N THR A 26 -16.53 -25.92 -16.03
CA THR A 26 -17.92 -26.35 -16.26
C THR A 26 -18.86 -25.55 -15.36
N PRO A 27 -19.81 -24.77 -15.92
CA PRO A 27 -20.79 -24.05 -15.12
C PRO A 27 -21.92 -25.00 -14.73
N THR A 28 -21.85 -25.58 -13.53
CA THR A 28 -22.98 -26.35 -12.97
C THR A 28 -23.93 -25.40 -12.25
N ARG A 29 -25.14 -25.23 -12.80
CA ARG A 29 -26.20 -24.33 -12.28
C ARG A 29 -26.98 -24.88 -11.07
N ARG A 30 -26.57 -25.99 -10.48
CA ARG A 30 -27.21 -26.60 -9.30
C ARG A 30 -26.19 -26.80 -8.19
N VAL A 31 -26.46 -26.21 -7.04
CA VAL A 31 -25.81 -26.53 -5.76
C VAL A 31 -26.13 -28.01 -5.48
N PRO A 32 -25.13 -28.90 -5.35
CA PRO A 32 -25.39 -30.24 -4.85
C PRO A 32 -25.88 -30.09 -3.39
N PRO A 33 -26.87 -30.87 -2.93
CA PRO A 33 -27.26 -30.85 -1.53
C PRO A 33 -26.01 -31.12 -0.67
N LEU A 34 -25.82 -30.30 0.37
CA LEU A 34 -24.75 -30.42 1.36
C LEU A 34 -24.89 -31.78 2.05
N GLY A 35 -24.25 -32.80 1.47
CA GLY A 35 -23.99 -34.06 2.15
C GLY A 35 -23.06 -33.82 3.34
N GLN A 36 -23.28 -34.57 4.41
CA GLN A 36 -22.47 -34.60 5.63
C GLN A 36 -20.99 -34.87 5.34
N HIS A 37 -20.26 -33.82 4.96
CA HIS A 37 -18.82 -33.76 5.05
C HIS A 37 -18.47 -32.45 5.74
N ASP A 38 -17.87 -32.58 6.92
CA ASP A 38 -17.47 -31.52 7.86
C ASP A 38 -16.30 -30.69 7.31
N TYR A 39 -16.47 -30.09 6.12
CA TYR A 39 -15.51 -29.16 5.56
C TYR A 39 -15.71 -27.79 6.22
N ARG A 40 -14.94 -27.51 7.27
CA ARG A 40 -14.82 -26.16 7.83
C ARG A 40 -14.06 -25.27 6.85
N TYR A 41 -14.77 -24.58 5.97
CA TYR A 41 -14.19 -23.53 5.13
C TYR A 41 -13.99 -22.26 5.96
N CYS A 42 -12.87 -21.58 5.75
CA CYS A 42 -12.56 -20.33 6.44
C CYS A 42 -12.81 -19.15 5.48
N PRO A 43 -13.92 -18.41 5.59
CA PRO A 43 -14.26 -17.36 4.65
C PRO A 43 -13.44 -16.08 4.87
N VAL A 44 -13.14 -15.36 3.80
CA VAL A 44 -12.58 -14.00 3.82
C VAL A 44 -13.34 -13.15 2.80
N SER A 45 -13.84 -11.99 3.23
CA SER A 45 -14.45 -11.02 2.33
C SER A 45 -13.50 -9.83 2.14
N PRO A 46 -12.81 -9.71 0.98
CA PRO A 46 -11.92 -8.58 0.69
C PRO A 46 -12.71 -7.29 0.36
N CYS A 47 -13.97 -7.43 -0.06
CA CYS A 47 -14.91 -6.37 -0.36
C CYS A 47 -16.34 -6.94 -0.26
N PRO A 48 -17.38 -6.11 -0.07
CA PRO A 48 -18.75 -6.55 0.22
C PRO A 48 -19.33 -7.58 -0.76
N GLU A 49 -18.85 -7.62 -2.01
CA GLU A 49 -19.41 -8.45 -3.09
C GLU A 49 -18.63 -9.74 -3.36
N VAL A 50 -17.49 -9.96 -2.69
CA VAL A 50 -16.64 -11.13 -2.91
C VAL A 50 -16.41 -11.86 -1.59
N ILE A 51 -16.51 -13.19 -1.63
CA ILE A 51 -16.12 -14.08 -0.54
C ILE A 51 -15.18 -15.14 -1.09
N TYR A 52 -13.98 -15.21 -0.53
CA TYR A 52 -13.04 -16.31 -0.75
C TYR A 52 -13.23 -17.39 0.31
N LEU A 53 -13.30 -18.64 -0.13
CA LEU A 53 -13.35 -19.81 0.74
C LEU A 53 -12.00 -20.55 0.68
N PHE A 54 -11.37 -20.72 1.85
CA PHE A 54 -10.10 -21.43 1.98
C PHE A 54 -10.31 -22.84 2.52
N LYS A 55 -9.45 -23.76 2.07
CA LYS A 55 -9.48 -25.18 2.46
C LYS A 55 -9.07 -25.41 3.92
N ASP A 56 -8.18 -24.55 4.42
CA ASP A 56 -7.63 -24.61 5.77
C ASP A 56 -7.19 -23.20 6.21
N ASP A 57 -6.93 -23.04 7.52
CA ASP A 57 -6.52 -21.78 8.12
C ASP A 57 -5.14 -21.31 7.64
N GLN A 58 -4.26 -22.22 7.23
CA GLN A 58 -2.93 -21.87 6.73
C GLN A 58 -3.04 -21.17 5.36
N ALA A 59 -3.85 -21.72 4.45
CA ALA A 59 -4.10 -21.15 3.14
C ALA A 59 -4.80 -19.78 3.22
N ARG A 60 -5.75 -19.64 4.16
CA ARG A 60 -6.39 -18.36 4.46
C ARG A 60 -5.37 -17.33 4.92
N THR A 61 -4.58 -17.69 5.93
CA THR A 61 -3.60 -16.81 6.57
C THR A 61 -2.51 -16.41 5.58
N ASP A 62 -2.03 -17.36 4.77
CA ASP A 62 -1.07 -17.10 3.69
C ASP A 62 -1.62 -16.10 2.66
N PHE A 63 -2.91 -16.20 2.29
CA PHE A 63 -3.54 -15.27 1.36
C PHE A 63 -3.64 -13.86 1.94
N ILE A 64 -4.16 -13.71 3.17
CA ILE A 64 -4.31 -12.41 3.85
C ILE A 64 -2.96 -11.71 3.98
N HIS A 65 -1.92 -12.47 4.34
CA HIS A 65 -0.59 -11.91 4.55
C HIS A 65 0.24 -11.74 3.30
N ARG A 66 -0.21 -12.25 2.13
CA ARG A 66 0.55 -12.16 0.89
C ARG A 66 0.94 -10.71 0.55
N LYS A 67 0.04 -9.75 0.78
CA LYS A 67 0.32 -8.32 0.54
C LYS A 67 1.44 -7.76 1.45
N TYR A 68 1.59 -8.31 2.65
CA TYR A 68 2.61 -7.90 3.64
C TYR A 68 3.85 -8.81 3.61
N ARG A 69 3.81 -9.83 2.75
CA ARG A 69 4.95 -10.66 2.37
C ARG A 69 5.58 -10.02 1.14
N LYS A 70 6.76 -9.41 1.29
CA LYS A 70 7.61 -9.23 0.12
C LYS A 70 8.01 -10.64 -0.36
N ASP A 71 7.73 -10.92 -1.62
CA ASP A 71 7.95 -12.24 -2.22
C ASP A 71 9.43 -12.62 -2.10
N LEU A 72 9.67 -13.81 -1.54
CA LEU A 72 11.01 -14.40 -1.32
C LEU A 72 11.77 -14.70 -2.62
N SER A 73 11.09 -14.60 -3.77
CA SER A 73 11.52 -15.05 -5.08
C SER A 73 12.21 -13.97 -5.92
N ALA A 74 11.96 -12.68 -5.65
CA ALA A 74 12.46 -11.59 -6.52
C ALA A 74 13.93 -11.20 -6.26
N GLU A 75 14.53 -11.66 -5.16
CA GLU A 75 15.83 -11.16 -4.68
C GLU A 75 16.97 -12.19 -4.73
N ASP A 76 16.72 -13.38 -5.26
CA ASP A 76 17.72 -14.46 -5.34
C ASP A 76 18.58 -14.38 -6.61
N GLN A 77 18.91 -13.17 -7.06
CA GLN A 77 19.70 -12.94 -8.29
C GLN A 77 21.22 -12.86 -8.06
N GLY A 78 21.68 -12.91 -6.80
CA GLY A 78 23.11 -12.93 -6.49
C GLY A 78 23.69 -14.33 -6.69
N VAL A 79 24.76 -14.46 -7.49
CA VAL A 79 25.49 -15.73 -7.65
C VAL A 79 26.24 -16.12 -6.36
N ASP A 80 26.69 -15.12 -5.59
CA ASP A 80 27.46 -15.31 -4.34
C ASP A 80 26.55 -15.51 -3.11
N PRO A 81 26.72 -16.62 -2.33
CA PRO A 81 26.04 -16.84 -1.06
C PRO A 81 26.09 -15.66 -0.08
N LEU A 82 27.19 -14.91 -0.03
CA LEU A 82 27.31 -13.78 0.91
C LEU A 82 26.39 -12.62 0.53
N HIS A 83 26.31 -12.29 -0.76
CA HIS A 83 25.37 -11.28 -1.28
C HIS A 83 23.92 -11.70 -1.10
N ARG A 84 23.60 -12.99 -1.30
CA ARG A 84 22.26 -13.54 -1.05
C ARG A 84 21.88 -13.41 0.44
N LEU A 85 22.82 -13.66 1.35
CA LEU A 85 22.61 -13.44 2.80
C LEU A 85 22.37 -11.96 3.12
N ALA A 86 23.19 -11.06 2.54
CA ALA A 86 23.05 -9.62 2.73
C ALA A 86 21.68 -9.11 2.22
N SER A 87 21.24 -9.57 1.04
CA SER A 87 19.91 -9.26 0.51
C SER A 87 18.79 -9.76 1.42
N HIS A 88 18.88 -11.01 1.89
CA HIS A 88 17.90 -11.53 2.86
C HIS A 88 17.83 -10.66 4.11
N MET A 89 18.97 -10.22 4.64
CA MET A 89 19.02 -9.37 5.83
C MET A 89 18.42 -7.98 5.57
N LEU A 90 18.55 -7.41 4.37
CA LEU A 90 17.89 -6.15 3.99
C LEU A 90 16.37 -6.29 3.82
N THR A 91 15.89 -7.49 3.49
CA THR A 91 14.47 -7.74 3.27
C THR A 91 13.74 -8.12 4.54
N PHE A 92 14.34 -8.97 5.36
CA PHE A 92 13.77 -9.41 6.62
C PHE A 92 14.22 -8.57 7.82
N GLY A 93 15.28 -7.76 7.70
CA GLY A 93 15.80 -7.00 8.84
C GLY A 93 16.37 -7.89 9.97
N ARG A 94 16.65 -9.15 9.65
CA ARG A 94 17.23 -10.19 10.50
C ARG A 94 17.89 -11.27 9.64
N PRO A 95 18.80 -12.09 10.20
CA PRO A 95 19.31 -13.27 9.51
C PRO A 95 18.21 -14.34 9.25
N PRO A 96 18.39 -15.19 8.23
CA PRO A 96 17.49 -16.31 7.96
C PRO A 96 17.57 -17.36 9.08
N ARG A 97 16.46 -18.04 9.32
CA ARG A 97 16.44 -19.29 10.07
C ARG A 97 16.86 -20.47 9.19
N PRO A 98 17.37 -21.56 9.78
CA PRO A 98 17.72 -22.76 9.03
C PRO A 98 16.59 -23.29 8.15
N SER A 99 15.34 -23.23 8.63
CA SER A 99 14.17 -23.68 7.89
C SER A 99 13.74 -22.78 6.74
N GLU A 100 14.23 -21.53 6.64
CA GLU A 100 13.78 -20.56 5.63
C GLU A 100 14.58 -20.67 4.32
N LYS A 101 15.87 -20.97 4.40
CA LYS A 101 16.78 -21.03 3.24
C LYS A 101 17.84 -22.14 3.45
N PRO A 102 17.45 -23.42 3.38
CA PRO A 102 18.36 -24.55 3.64
C PRO A 102 19.54 -24.60 2.66
N ASP A 103 19.31 -24.32 1.37
CA ASP A 103 20.38 -24.35 0.36
C ASP A 103 21.41 -23.25 0.59
N LEU A 104 20.95 -22.03 0.88
CA LEU A 104 21.82 -20.91 1.23
C LEU A 104 22.61 -21.21 2.50
N LEU A 105 21.98 -21.81 3.50
CA LEU A 105 22.64 -22.24 4.73
C LEU A 105 23.76 -23.24 4.42
N ALA A 106 23.50 -24.26 3.60
CA ALA A 106 24.50 -25.24 3.21
C ALA A 106 25.70 -24.59 2.50
N SER A 107 25.45 -23.70 1.53
CA SER A 107 26.53 -22.97 0.85
C SER A 107 27.36 -22.09 1.81
N LEU A 108 26.70 -21.37 2.72
CA LEU A 108 27.38 -20.50 3.68
C LEU A 108 28.21 -21.31 4.70
N LEU A 109 27.72 -22.47 5.14
CA LEU A 109 28.47 -23.34 6.05
C LEU A 109 29.69 -23.94 5.37
N ALA A 110 29.59 -24.34 4.10
CA ALA A 110 30.72 -24.84 3.33
C ALA A 110 31.84 -23.80 3.19
N THR A 111 31.49 -22.53 2.96
CA THR A 111 32.49 -21.45 2.75
C THR A 111 33.01 -20.84 4.04
N TYR A 112 32.16 -20.62 5.05
CA TYR A 112 32.51 -19.84 6.26
C TYR A 112 32.60 -20.69 7.54
N GLY A 113 32.23 -21.97 7.48
CA GLY A 113 32.23 -22.93 8.59
C GLY A 113 31.12 -22.72 9.64
N SER A 114 30.59 -21.49 9.78
CA SER A 114 29.48 -21.20 10.69
C SER A 114 28.62 -20.04 10.19
N MET A 115 27.34 -20.06 10.56
CA MET A 115 26.42 -18.96 10.27
C MET A 115 26.84 -17.65 10.96
N HIS A 116 27.45 -17.72 12.14
CA HIS A 116 27.89 -16.52 12.83
C HIS A 116 28.96 -15.78 12.03
N ARG A 117 29.97 -16.50 11.52
CA ARG A 117 31.02 -15.94 10.65
C ARG A 117 30.45 -15.39 9.34
N ALA A 118 29.54 -16.14 8.70
CA ALA A 118 28.86 -15.66 7.50
C ALA A 118 28.07 -14.36 7.73
N ILE A 119 27.35 -14.24 8.85
CA ILE A 119 26.62 -13.02 9.21
C ILE A 119 27.57 -11.85 9.48
N ILE A 120 28.70 -12.08 10.16
CA ILE A 120 29.73 -11.04 10.35
C ILE A 120 30.25 -10.57 8.99
N ALA A 121 30.62 -11.49 8.10
CA ALA A 121 31.07 -11.17 6.75
C ALA A 121 30.01 -10.38 5.97
N ALA A 122 28.73 -10.81 6.01
CA ALA A 122 27.65 -10.14 5.29
C ALA A 122 27.38 -8.73 5.82
N LYS A 123 27.58 -8.47 7.12
CA LYS A 123 27.47 -7.12 7.68
C LYS A 123 28.48 -6.14 7.08
N HIS A 124 29.64 -6.60 6.60
CA HIS A 124 30.59 -5.71 5.91
C HIS A 124 30.08 -5.24 4.53
N LEU A 125 29.12 -5.96 3.93
CA LEU A 125 28.43 -5.54 2.70
C LEU A 125 27.27 -4.55 2.96
N LEU A 126 26.93 -4.31 4.23
CA LEU A 126 25.72 -3.58 4.63
C LEU A 126 26.06 -2.38 5.51
N THR A 127 25.35 -1.27 5.32
CA THR A 127 25.48 -0.14 6.25
C THR A 127 24.60 -0.36 7.51
N PRO A 128 25.04 0.12 8.70
CA PRO A 128 24.21 0.05 9.91
C PRO A 128 22.85 0.74 9.73
N ALA A 129 22.81 1.84 8.96
CA ALA A 129 21.58 2.56 8.65
C ALA A 129 20.61 1.72 7.82
N ALA A 130 21.09 1.04 6.77
CA ALA A 130 20.27 0.18 5.92
C ALA A 130 19.70 -1.01 6.72
N MET A 131 20.50 -1.64 7.57
CA MET A 131 20.03 -2.72 8.46
C MET A 131 18.98 -2.24 9.46
N ALA A 132 19.17 -1.07 10.07
CA ALA A 132 18.21 -0.51 10.99
C ALA A 132 16.90 -0.13 10.29
N GLN A 133 16.96 0.36 9.05
CA GLN A 133 15.79 0.65 8.22
C GLN A 133 15.04 -0.64 7.83
N ALA A 134 15.76 -1.68 7.38
CA ALA A 134 15.20 -3.00 7.08
C ALA A 134 14.46 -3.59 8.28
N ARG A 135 15.10 -3.57 9.45
CA ARG A 135 14.50 -4.03 10.71
C ARG A 135 13.25 -3.24 11.08
N ARG A 136 13.29 -1.90 10.99
CA ARG A 136 12.13 -1.04 11.28
C ARG A 136 10.97 -1.32 10.32
N ARG A 137 11.26 -1.43 9.03
CA ARG A 137 10.27 -1.72 7.99
C ARG A 137 9.60 -3.07 8.24
N ARG A 138 10.38 -4.15 8.42
CA ARG A 138 9.82 -5.49 8.68
C ARG A 138 9.02 -5.55 9.98
N LYS A 139 9.52 -4.90 11.05
CA LYS A 139 8.82 -4.81 12.33
C LYS A 139 7.47 -4.09 12.19
N SER A 140 7.41 -3.03 11.38
CA SER A 140 6.18 -2.30 11.06
C SER A 140 5.22 -3.14 10.22
N ASP A 141 5.69 -3.79 9.16
CA ASP A 141 4.88 -4.66 8.29
C ASP A 141 4.21 -5.78 9.11
N LEU A 142 4.95 -6.39 10.02
CA LEU A 142 4.42 -7.44 10.89
C LEU A 142 3.27 -6.95 11.76
N VAL A 143 3.37 -5.79 12.43
CA VAL A 143 2.27 -5.31 13.27
C VAL A 143 1.08 -4.79 12.48
N VAL A 144 1.30 -4.23 11.29
CA VAL A 144 0.19 -3.89 10.38
C VAL A 144 -0.55 -5.17 10.00
N ALA A 145 0.16 -6.23 9.59
CA ALA A 145 -0.45 -7.51 9.26
C ALA A 145 -1.26 -8.09 10.44
N LEU A 146 -0.64 -8.18 11.63
CA LEU A 146 -1.29 -8.72 12.84
C LEU A 146 -2.44 -7.84 13.37
N ALA A 147 -2.46 -6.54 13.06
CA ALA A 147 -3.57 -5.66 13.39
C ALA A 147 -4.77 -6.01 12.48
N LEU A 148 -4.51 -6.22 11.20
CA LEU A 148 -5.54 -6.50 10.21
C LEU A 148 -6.13 -7.90 10.31
N ASP A 149 -5.38 -8.88 10.82
CA ASP A 149 -5.91 -10.21 11.15
C ASP A 149 -7.12 -10.15 12.09
N THR A 150 -7.20 -9.11 12.92
CA THR A 150 -8.34 -8.90 13.82
C THR A 150 -9.67 -8.84 13.05
N PHE A 151 -9.67 -8.35 11.81
CA PHE A 151 -10.87 -8.25 10.97
C PHE A 151 -11.23 -9.56 10.26
N TYR A 152 -10.32 -10.53 10.19
CA TYR A 152 -10.50 -11.80 9.44
C TYR A 152 -10.53 -13.04 10.34
N GLY A 153 -10.64 -12.85 11.66
CA GLY A 153 -10.44 -13.90 12.65
C GLY A 153 -8.94 -14.08 12.90
N ARG A 154 -8.46 -13.56 14.04
CA ARG A 154 -7.04 -13.54 14.39
C ARG A 154 -6.45 -14.96 14.34
N ALA A 155 -5.44 -15.16 13.51
CA ALA A 155 -4.73 -16.42 13.38
C ALA A 155 -4.03 -16.80 14.71
N SER A 156 -3.96 -18.10 15.01
CA SER A 156 -3.10 -18.60 16.08
C SER A 156 -1.62 -18.53 15.65
N PHE A 157 -0.69 -18.59 16.60
CA PHE A 157 0.75 -18.53 16.27
C PHE A 157 1.17 -19.67 15.33
N GLY A 158 0.53 -20.84 15.43
CA GLY A 158 0.82 -22.01 14.59
C GLY A 158 0.41 -21.81 13.13
N GLU A 159 -0.68 -21.08 12.88
CA GLU A 159 -1.22 -20.80 11.54
C GLU A 159 -0.44 -19.71 10.79
N LEU A 160 0.40 -18.94 11.50
CA LEU A 160 1.19 -17.91 10.85
C LEU A 160 2.23 -18.53 9.89
N PRO A 161 2.51 -17.86 8.75
CA PRO A 161 3.55 -18.30 7.84
C PRO A 161 4.89 -18.44 8.57
N PRO A 162 5.75 -19.42 8.23
CA PRO A 162 7.01 -19.67 8.94
C PRO A 162 7.89 -18.42 9.11
N ALA A 163 7.95 -17.57 8.08
CA ALA A 163 8.69 -16.31 8.11
C ALA A 163 8.12 -15.32 9.13
N MET A 164 6.80 -15.19 9.23
CA MET A 164 6.16 -14.33 10.23
C MET A 164 6.35 -14.86 11.65
N ARG A 165 6.30 -16.18 11.86
CA ARG A 165 6.66 -16.79 13.17
C ARG A 165 8.10 -16.47 13.57
N ALA A 166 8.99 -16.38 12.58
CA ALA A 166 10.37 -15.98 12.81
C ALA A 166 10.50 -14.48 13.12
N ASP A 167 9.75 -13.63 12.42
CA ASP A 167 9.70 -12.19 12.66
C ASP A 167 9.15 -11.85 14.05
N VAL A 168 8.06 -12.51 14.48
CA VAL A 168 7.48 -12.34 15.82
C VAL A 168 8.54 -12.56 16.90
N LYS A 169 9.21 -13.72 16.84
CA LYS A 169 10.27 -14.07 17.79
C LYS A 169 11.46 -13.08 17.73
N ALA A 170 11.83 -12.63 16.53
CA ALA A 170 12.99 -11.73 16.35
C ALA A 170 12.74 -10.26 16.75
N PHE A 171 11.49 -9.78 16.67
CA PHE A 171 11.17 -8.36 16.86
C PHE A 171 10.34 -8.04 18.11
N TYR A 172 9.54 -9.00 18.58
CA TYR A 172 8.61 -8.83 19.71
C TYR A 172 8.79 -9.90 20.81
N GLY A 173 9.63 -10.92 20.57
CA GLY A 173 9.90 -12.01 21.50
C GLY A 173 8.78 -13.06 21.50
N THR A 174 7.58 -12.66 21.89
CA THR A 174 6.40 -13.53 21.98
C THR A 174 5.29 -13.08 21.03
N TYR A 175 4.42 -14.03 20.66
CA TYR A 175 3.23 -13.73 19.86
C TYR A 175 2.26 -12.78 20.59
N SER A 176 2.08 -12.98 21.89
CA SER A 176 1.25 -12.12 22.74
C SER A 176 1.73 -10.66 22.70
N ASN A 177 3.03 -10.40 22.81
CA ASN A 177 3.58 -9.05 22.74
C ASN A 177 3.34 -8.40 21.37
N ALA A 178 3.48 -9.16 20.29
CA ALA A 178 3.23 -8.68 18.93
C ALA A 178 1.74 -8.31 18.76
N CYS A 179 0.84 -9.19 19.20
CA CYS A 179 -0.62 -8.96 19.17
C CYS A 179 -1.04 -7.77 20.04
N SER A 180 -0.48 -7.65 21.25
CA SER A 180 -0.73 -6.50 22.13
C SER A 180 -0.31 -5.19 21.48
N THR A 181 0.86 -5.17 20.83
CA THR A 181 1.34 -3.98 20.09
C THR A 181 0.41 -3.65 18.92
N ALA A 182 0.04 -4.66 18.13
CA ALA A 182 -0.89 -4.50 17.00
C ALA A 182 -2.27 -3.99 17.45
N GLY A 183 -2.81 -4.53 18.54
CA GLY A 183 -4.08 -4.09 19.14
C GLY A 183 -4.04 -2.65 19.62
N LYS A 184 -2.95 -2.23 20.29
CA LYS A 184 -2.75 -0.82 20.70
C LYS A 184 -2.74 0.12 19.49
N LEU A 185 -2.07 -0.27 18.40
CA LEU A 185 -2.06 0.52 17.17
C LEU A 185 -3.43 0.59 16.50
N LEU A 186 -4.20 -0.50 16.52
CA LEU A 186 -5.56 -0.53 15.99
C LEU A 186 -6.50 0.39 16.77
N VAL A 187 -6.42 0.36 18.11
CA VAL A 187 -7.15 1.31 18.98
C VAL A 187 -6.73 2.75 18.70
N ALA A 188 -5.42 3.00 18.56
CA ALA A 188 -4.90 4.32 18.24
C ALA A 188 -5.38 4.83 16.86
N ALA A 189 -5.62 3.95 15.89
CA ALA A 189 -6.15 4.34 14.58
C ALA A 189 -7.58 4.89 14.67
N GLY A 190 -8.32 4.56 15.74
CA GLY A 190 -9.63 5.13 16.04
C GLY A 190 -9.58 6.47 16.80
N GLN A 191 -8.40 7.00 17.14
CA GLN A 191 -8.23 8.23 17.93
C GLN A 191 -7.77 9.40 17.04
N PRO A 192 -8.63 10.40 16.77
CA PRO A 192 -8.34 11.50 15.85
C PRO A 192 -7.03 12.25 16.18
N ASP A 193 -6.76 12.52 17.46
CA ASP A 193 -5.55 13.24 17.88
C ASP A 193 -4.26 12.47 17.64
N LEU A 194 -4.29 11.14 17.81
CA LEU A 194 -3.11 10.30 17.53
C LEU A 194 -2.87 10.21 16.02
N VAL A 195 -3.93 10.05 15.24
CA VAL A 195 -3.88 10.03 13.77
C VAL A 195 -3.33 11.37 13.26
N LYS A 196 -3.86 12.50 13.72
CA LYS A 196 -3.39 13.85 13.36
C LYS A 196 -1.92 14.05 13.71
N ARG A 197 -1.49 13.69 14.93
CA ARG A 197 -0.07 13.79 15.33
C ARG A 197 0.85 12.94 14.45
N ALA A 198 0.41 11.75 14.08
CA ALA A 198 1.16 10.88 13.18
C ALA A 198 1.25 11.47 11.76
N MET A 199 0.19 12.14 11.27
CA MET A 199 0.22 12.85 9.99
C MET A 199 1.17 14.04 10.00
N ILE A 200 1.14 14.87 11.06
CA ILE A 200 2.06 16.01 11.24
C ILE A 200 3.52 15.55 11.26
N SER A 201 3.78 14.39 11.89
CA SER A 201 5.12 13.82 11.99
C SER A 201 5.54 13.01 10.76
N SER A 202 4.67 12.90 9.75
CA SER A 202 4.95 12.10 8.55
C SER A 202 6.03 12.77 7.71
N ARG A 203 7.00 11.97 7.25
CA ARG A 203 8.07 12.42 6.34
C ARG A 203 7.65 12.43 4.87
N THR A 204 6.50 11.83 4.58
CA THR A 204 5.98 11.62 3.23
C THR A 204 4.51 12.01 3.19
N GLY A 205 4.11 12.68 2.10
CA GLY A 205 2.76 13.16 1.87
C GLY A 205 2.60 14.66 2.07
N LYS A 206 1.57 15.21 1.43
CA LYS A 206 1.17 16.62 1.52
C LYS A 206 0.14 16.80 2.63
N LEU A 207 0.52 17.49 3.70
CA LEU A 207 -0.40 17.83 4.77
C LEU A 207 -1.22 19.06 4.40
N SER A 208 -2.54 18.93 4.44
CA SER A 208 -3.51 20.03 4.34
C SER A 208 -4.11 20.33 5.72
N PRO A 209 -4.94 21.38 5.86
CA PRO A 209 -5.65 21.66 7.11
C PRO A 209 -6.56 20.53 7.62
N THR A 210 -6.93 19.57 6.76
CA THR A 210 -7.91 18.52 7.06
C THR A 210 -7.41 17.10 6.85
N ALA A 211 -6.32 16.91 6.08
CA ALA A 211 -5.91 15.59 5.66
C ALA A 211 -4.43 15.50 5.28
N LEU A 212 -3.90 14.28 5.30
CA LEU A 212 -2.64 13.92 4.65
C LEU A 212 -2.91 13.26 3.30
N TYR A 213 -2.37 13.83 2.22
CA TYR A 213 -2.44 13.27 0.89
C TYR A 213 -1.17 12.49 0.56
N ILE A 214 -1.31 11.25 0.11
CA ILE A 214 -0.20 10.40 -0.34
C ILE A 214 -0.52 9.69 -1.65
N HIS A 215 0.49 9.46 -2.46
CA HIS A 215 0.43 8.56 -3.60
C HIS A 215 0.54 7.11 -3.13
N LYS A 216 -0.05 6.15 -3.86
CA LYS A 216 0.00 4.71 -3.54
C LYS A 216 1.42 4.17 -3.35
N SER A 217 2.40 4.74 -4.05
CA SER A 217 3.81 4.37 -3.92
C SER A 217 4.41 4.73 -2.55
N ALA A 218 3.79 5.65 -1.81
CA ALA A 218 4.26 6.14 -0.51
C ALA A 218 3.59 5.44 0.68
N LEU A 219 2.55 4.63 0.46
CA LEU A 219 1.77 4.01 1.54
C LEU A 219 2.65 3.19 2.50
N ASP A 220 3.61 2.43 1.97
CA ASP A 220 4.51 1.60 2.77
C ASP A 220 5.57 2.38 3.55
N GLU A 221 5.75 3.67 3.26
CA GLU A 221 6.65 4.56 4.01
C GLU A 221 5.98 5.24 5.20
N LEU A 222 4.65 5.21 5.24
CA LEU A 222 3.91 5.72 6.39
C LEU A 222 4.18 4.87 7.63
N VAL A 223 4.08 5.51 8.79
CA VAL A 223 4.13 4.82 10.09
C VAL A 223 2.98 3.82 10.20
N ALA A 224 3.19 2.74 10.95
CA ALA A 224 2.23 1.64 11.11
C ALA A 224 0.80 2.12 11.44
N LEU A 225 0.68 3.14 12.30
CA LEU A 225 -0.60 3.73 12.68
C LEU A 225 -1.40 4.23 11.46
N LEU A 226 -0.78 5.00 10.57
CA LEU A 226 -1.47 5.55 9.39
C LEU A 226 -1.75 4.48 8.33
N ARG A 227 -0.89 3.46 8.23
CA ARG A 227 -1.13 2.29 7.36
C ARG A 227 -2.33 1.47 7.85
N ILE A 228 -2.48 1.32 9.17
CA ILE A 228 -3.66 0.68 9.77
C ILE A 228 -4.90 1.54 9.55
N TYR A 229 -4.80 2.86 9.72
CA TYR A 229 -5.91 3.80 9.45
C TYR A 229 -6.42 3.71 8.01
N GLU A 230 -5.52 3.73 7.01
CA GLU A 230 -5.87 3.47 5.61
C GLU A 230 -6.51 2.10 5.43
N ALA A 231 -5.90 1.06 6.02
CA ALA A 231 -6.34 -0.30 5.84
C ALA A 231 -7.76 -0.53 6.42
N CYS A 232 -8.14 0.15 7.51
CA CYS A 232 -9.51 0.14 8.03
C CYS A 232 -10.51 0.65 6.98
N ALA A 233 -10.20 1.75 6.28
CA ALA A 233 -11.05 2.23 5.19
C ALA A 233 -11.10 1.24 4.01
N ARG A 234 -9.97 0.62 3.68
CA ARG A 234 -9.88 -0.40 2.63
C ARG A 234 -10.66 -1.67 2.95
N ILE A 235 -10.81 -2.04 4.23
CA ILE A 235 -11.67 -3.14 4.65
C ILE A 235 -13.14 -2.82 4.39
N VAL A 236 -13.56 -1.58 4.63
CA VAL A 236 -14.95 -1.13 4.39
C VAL A 236 -15.28 -1.13 2.90
N ALA A 237 -14.41 -0.55 2.07
CA ALA A 237 -14.73 -0.22 0.69
C ALA A 237 -14.07 -1.12 -0.37
N GLY A 238 -13.17 -2.01 0.04
CA GLY A 238 -12.23 -2.65 -0.87
C GLY A 238 -11.11 -1.70 -1.33
N THR A 239 -10.32 -2.13 -2.31
CA THR A 239 -9.31 -1.28 -2.97
C THR A 239 -9.91 -0.79 -4.29
N PRO A 240 -10.25 0.51 -4.43
CA PRO A 240 -10.79 0.99 -5.70
C PRO A 240 -9.75 0.92 -6.82
N ASP A 241 -10.14 0.29 -7.93
CA ASP A 241 -9.30 0.17 -9.11
C ASP A 241 -8.94 1.54 -9.69
N GLY A 242 -7.68 1.67 -10.13
CA GLY A 242 -7.16 2.91 -10.71
C GLY A 242 -6.85 4.03 -9.70
N ALA A 243 -7.26 3.92 -8.44
CA ALA A 243 -6.90 4.90 -7.43
C ALA A 243 -5.39 4.94 -7.24
N ASN A 244 -4.81 6.14 -7.34
CA ASN A 244 -3.37 6.36 -7.21
C ASN A 244 -3.02 7.33 -6.08
N LEU A 245 -4.00 8.05 -5.55
CA LEU A 245 -3.83 8.91 -4.38
C LEU A 245 -4.81 8.51 -3.28
N MET A 246 -4.39 8.68 -2.04
CA MET A 246 -5.22 8.56 -0.85
C MET A 246 -5.15 9.87 -0.08
N LYS A 247 -6.32 10.37 0.32
CA LYS A 247 -6.51 11.48 1.25
C LYS A 247 -6.95 10.89 2.59
N LEU A 248 -6.03 10.84 3.54
CA LEU A 248 -6.30 10.37 4.90
C LEU A 248 -6.80 11.56 5.73
N HIS A 249 -8.08 11.56 6.09
CA HIS A 249 -8.66 12.65 6.87
C HIS A 249 -8.26 12.56 8.34
N HIS A 250 -8.07 13.71 8.98
CA HIS A 250 -7.95 13.83 10.44
C HIS A 250 -9.00 14.78 11.04
N ASP A 251 -9.80 15.44 10.21
CA ASP A 251 -10.98 16.21 10.60
C ASP A 251 -12.21 15.33 10.82
N GLN A 252 -12.22 14.14 10.20
CA GLN A 252 -13.25 13.13 10.34
C GLN A 252 -12.64 11.72 10.10
N PRO A 253 -13.24 10.63 10.62
CA PRO A 253 -12.72 9.28 10.48
C PRO A 253 -13.00 8.73 9.07
N ALA A 254 -12.26 9.22 8.09
CA ALA A 254 -12.46 8.91 6.68
C ALA A 254 -11.17 8.81 5.86
N VAL A 255 -11.27 8.11 4.74
CA VAL A 255 -10.25 8.11 3.67
C VAL A 255 -10.95 8.35 2.35
N SER A 256 -10.39 9.23 1.52
CA SER A 256 -10.79 9.34 0.12
C SER A 256 -9.73 8.70 -0.77
N TYR A 257 -10.13 7.79 -1.65
CA TYR A 257 -9.28 7.27 -2.73
C TYR A 257 -9.56 8.08 -3.99
N LEU A 258 -8.50 8.62 -4.60
CA LEU A 258 -8.58 9.53 -5.72
C LEU A 258 -7.92 8.91 -6.95
N THR A 259 -8.61 9.00 -8.08
CA THR A 259 -8.14 8.50 -9.38
C THR A 259 -7.75 9.68 -10.25
N CYS A 260 -6.45 9.83 -10.48
CA CYS A 260 -5.88 10.87 -11.33
C CYS A 260 -5.15 10.23 -12.52
N PRO A 261 -5.80 10.09 -13.69
CA PRO A 261 -5.20 9.51 -14.87
C PRO A 261 -3.90 10.22 -15.26
N ASP A 262 -2.98 9.49 -15.90
CA ASP A 262 -1.70 10.01 -16.37
C ASP A 262 -0.88 10.76 -15.31
N PHE A 263 -1.03 10.39 -14.03
CA PHE A 263 -0.37 11.05 -12.88
C PHE A 263 1.13 11.26 -13.08
N ASP A 264 1.85 10.34 -13.73
CA ASP A 264 3.28 10.49 -13.96
C ASP A 264 3.61 11.38 -15.19
N LYS A 265 2.73 11.42 -16.18
CA LYS A 265 2.97 12.06 -17.49
C LYS A 265 2.49 13.51 -17.54
N ASP A 266 1.28 13.75 -17.06
CA ASP A 266 0.65 15.08 -17.04
C ASP A 266 1.24 15.89 -15.88
N PRO A 267 1.83 17.09 -16.09
CA PRO A 267 2.31 17.93 -14.98
C PRO A 267 1.23 18.21 -13.93
N HIS A 268 -0.04 18.38 -14.32
CA HIS A 268 -1.16 18.70 -13.43
C HIS A 268 -2.37 17.82 -13.76
N PRO A 269 -2.32 16.54 -13.36
CA PRO A 269 -3.35 15.57 -13.69
C PRO A 269 -4.67 15.99 -13.05
N TYR A 270 -5.76 15.82 -13.81
CA TYR A 270 -7.10 16.05 -13.31
C TYR A 270 -7.57 14.92 -12.39
N LEU A 271 -8.49 15.24 -11.50
CA LEU A 271 -9.24 14.25 -10.73
C LEU A 271 -10.35 13.68 -11.63
N ALA A 272 -10.34 12.37 -11.90
CA ALA A 272 -11.36 11.70 -12.72
C ALA A 272 -12.47 11.07 -11.87
N ALA A 273 -12.12 10.55 -10.70
CA ALA A 273 -13.07 9.97 -9.76
C ALA A 273 -12.53 10.03 -8.33
N SER A 274 -13.45 9.99 -7.37
CA SER A 274 -13.14 9.81 -5.96
C SER A 274 -14.08 8.82 -5.30
N LEU A 275 -13.54 7.94 -4.45
CA LEU A 275 -14.29 7.12 -3.52
C LEU A 275 -14.03 7.61 -2.11
N PHE A 276 -15.03 8.25 -1.51
CA PHE A 276 -15.02 8.63 -0.10
C PHE A 276 -15.47 7.45 0.76
N VAL A 277 -14.73 7.17 1.83
CA VAL A 277 -15.03 6.09 2.77
C VAL A 277 -15.06 6.65 4.17
N HIS A 278 -16.25 6.68 4.77
CA HIS A 278 -16.40 7.00 6.19
C HIS A 278 -16.21 5.71 7.00
N ILE A 279 -15.12 5.63 7.77
CA ILE A 279 -14.72 4.42 8.51
C ILE A 279 -15.74 4.12 9.61
N GLY A 280 -16.08 5.11 10.45
CA GLY A 280 -16.98 4.90 11.59
C GLY A 280 -18.41 4.50 11.21
N GLN A 281 -18.97 5.12 10.17
CA GLN A 281 -20.32 4.81 9.65
C GLN A 281 -20.32 3.64 8.65
N GLN A 282 -19.14 3.16 8.24
CA GLN A 282 -18.97 2.15 7.21
C GLN A 282 -19.72 2.48 5.91
N LYS A 283 -19.73 3.77 5.53
CA LYS A 283 -20.41 4.27 4.32
C LYS A 283 -19.40 4.65 3.26
N THR A 284 -19.75 4.37 2.02
CA THR A 284 -18.99 4.80 0.85
C THR A 284 -19.81 5.78 0.01
N SER A 285 -19.14 6.74 -0.63
CA SER A 285 -19.73 7.64 -1.60
C SER A 285 -18.77 7.80 -2.76
N TRP A 286 -19.27 7.63 -3.97
CA TRP A 286 -18.47 7.72 -5.18
C TRP A 286 -18.87 8.92 -6.01
N THR A 287 -17.89 9.57 -6.61
CA THR A 287 -18.09 10.75 -7.44
C THR A 287 -17.23 10.66 -8.68
N GLN A 288 -17.82 10.92 -9.84
CA GLN A 288 -17.13 11.09 -11.10
C GLN A 288 -17.00 12.56 -11.46
N TYR A 289 -15.88 12.89 -12.07
CA TYR A 289 -15.58 14.22 -12.60
C TYR A 289 -15.41 14.08 -14.12
N PRO A 290 -16.50 14.18 -14.89
CA PRO A 290 -16.44 14.06 -16.33
C PRO A 290 -15.55 15.17 -16.93
N PRO A 291 -14.99 14.96 -18.14
CA PRO A 291 -14.25 15.99 -18.85
C PRO A 291 -15.05 17.29 -18.93
N SER A 292 -14.58 18.30 -18.23
CA SER A 292 -15.18 19.62 -18.15
C SER A 292 -14.12 20.65 -17.76
N PRO A 293 -14.28 21.93 -18.11
CA PRO A 293 -13.34 22.98 -17.71
C PRO A 293 -13.22 23.16 -16.19
N HIS A 294 -14.23 22.72 -15.42
CA HIS A 294 -14.29 22.89 -13.97
C HIS A 294 -13.79 21.68 -13.18
N ARG A 295 -13.27 20.63 -13.83
CA ARG A 295 -12.76 19.46 -13.10
C ARG A 295 -11.54 19.84 -12.26
N PRO A 296 -11.39 19.27 -11.04
CA PRO A 296 -10.26 19.60 -10.18
C PRO A 296 -8.92 19.19 -10.78
N LEU A 297 -7.89 20.01 -10.59
CA LEU A 297 -6.51 19.69 -10.94
C LEU A 297 -5.64 19.45 -9.72
N LEU A 298 -4.64 18.59 -9.88
CA LEU A 298 -3.60 18.39 -8.90
C LEU A 298 -2.37 19.24 -9.18
N HIS A 299 -1.87 19.84 -8.11
CA HIS A 299 -0.67 20.65 -8.10
C HIS A 299 0.36 20.10 -7.13
N ARG A 300 1.64 20.40 -7.37
CA ARG A 300 2.75 20.06 -6.45
C ARG A 300 2.84 18.56 -6.15
N LYS A 301 2.81 17.73 -7.21
CA LYS A 301 2.75 16.26 -7.08
C LYS A 301 3.94 15.64 -6.36
N GLU A 302 5.09 16.30 -6.38
CA GLU A 302 6.29 15.92 -5.64
C GLU A 302 6.06 15.78 -4.13
N GLU A 303 5.00 16.39 -3.60
CA GLU A 303 4.64 16.32 -2.19
C GLU A 303 3.84 15.07 -1.85
N PHE A 304 3.14 14.47 -2.82
CA PHE A 304 2.37 13.24 -2.60
C PHE A 304 3.25 11.99 -2.55
N VAL A 305 4.47 12.05 -3.07
CA VAL A 305 5.38 10.90 -3.17
C VAL A 305 6.53 10.96 -2.16
N ALA A 306 7.09 9.79 -1.89
CA ALA A 306 8.30 9.60 -1.10
C ALA A 306 9.50 10.41 -1.60
N GLN A 307 10.41 10.77 -0.69
CA GLN A 307 11.64 11.49 -1.02
C GLN A 307 12.48 10.76 -2.08
N GLY A 308 12.52 9.42 -2.04
CA GLY A 308 13.26 8.58 -2.98
C GLY A 308 12.55 8.33 -4.32
N HIS A 309 11.39 8.94 -4.58
CA HIS A 309 10.64 8.68 -5.81
C HIS A 309 11.39 9.18 -7.06
N PRO A 310 11.59 8.36 -8.11
CA PRO A 310 12.47 8.70 -9.24
C PRO A 310 12.10 10.01 -9.95
N GLN A 311 10.80 10.30 -10.07
CA GLN A 311 10.33 11.50 -10.76
C GLN A 311 10.21 12.74 -9.86
N ARG A 312 10.40 12.60 -8.54
CA ARG A 312 10.13 13.68 -7.57
C ARG A 312 10.95 14.94 -7.87
N ALA A 313 12.24 14.79 -8.16
CA ALA A 313 13.12 15.91 -8.48
C ALA A 313 12.68 16.66 -9.75
N ARG A 314 12.14 15.94 -10.75
CA ARG A 314 11.60 16.56 -11.97
C ARG A 314 10.38 17.41 -11.66
N TRP A 315 9.44 16.89 -10.88
CA TRP A 315 8.22 17.59 -10.48
C TRP A 315 8.51 18.80 -9.59
N ALA A 316 9.40 18.65 -8.60
CA ALA A 316 9.81 19.76 -7.72
C ALA A 316 10.44 20.94 -8.49
N ARG A 317 11.22 20.66 -9.54
CA ARG A 317 11.79 21.70 -10.41
C ARG A 317 10.72 22.46 -11.18
N LEU A 318 9.68 21.78 -11.64
CA LEU A 318 8.54 22.41 -12.29
C LEU A 318 7.83 23.34 -11.30
N THR A 319 7.46 22.82 -10.12
CA THR A 319 6.80 23.61 -9.08
C THR A 319 7.61 24.83 -8.66
N THR A 320 8.94 24.71 -8.52
CA THR A 320 9.81 25.85 -8.21
C THR A 320 9.70 26.96 -9.26
N ARG A 321 9.61 26.61 -10.55
CA ARG A 321 9.45 27.57 -11.65
C ARG A 321 8.07 28.22 -11.64
N GLU A 322 7.03 27.43 -11.40
CA GLU A 322 5.64 27.89 -11.33
C GLU A 322 5.44 28.86 -10.16
N VAL A 323 6.02 28.55 -8.98
CA VAL A 323 6.03 29.46 -7.82
C VAL A 323 6.77 30.75 -8.16
N LYS A 324 7.96 30.67 -8.76
CA LYS A 324 8.72 31.87 -9.16
C LYS A 324 7.97 32.74 -10.19
N ALA A 325 7.13 32.14 -11.03
CA ALA A 325 6.30 32.83 -12.00
C ALA A 325 5.02 33.46 -11.40
N GLY A 326 4.76 33.25 -10.10
CA GLY A 326 3.56 33.74 -9.42
C GLY A 326 2.28 33.01 -9.83
N LEU A 327 2.38 31.74 -10.28
CA LEU A 327 1.21 30.95 -10.65
C LEU A 327 0.42 30.45 -9.43
N TYR A 328 1.00 30.52 -8.23
CA TYR A 328 0.38 30.09 -6.97
C TYR A 328 -0.05 31.27 -6.07
N ASP A 329 -0.02 32.51 -6.58
CA ASP A 329 -0.36 33.72 -5.81
C ASP A 329 -1.82 33.70 -5.34
N ASP A 330 -2.73 33.11 -6.13
CA ASP A 330 -4.11 32.82 -5.77
C ASP A 330 -4.41 31.31 -5.91
N PRO A 331 -4.23 30.52 -4.82
CA PRO A 331 -4.49 29.08 -4.84
C PRO A 331 -5.94 28.70 -5.14
N VAL A 332 -6.91 29.60 -4.91
CA VAL A 332 -8.34 29.32 -5.15
C VAL A 332 -8.62 29.34 -6.64
N ALA A 333 -8.01 30.28 -7.38
CA ALA A 333 -8.17 30.41 -8.82
C ALA A 333 -7.66 29.20 -9.61
N ILE A 334 -6.66 28.48 -9.11
CA ILE A 334 -6.00 27.39 -9.86
C ILE A 334 -6.56 26.00 -9.61
N GLY A 335 -7.61 25.87 -8.79
CA GLY A 335 -8.15 24.56 -8.40
C GLY A 335 -8.78 23.76 -9.54
N THR A 336 -9.10 24.42 -10.66
CA THR A 336 -9.78 23.82 -11.83
C THR A 336 -8.94 23.94 -13.10
N GLU A 337 -9.25 23.12 -14.09
CA GLU A 337 -8.54 23.16 -15.38
C GLU A 337 -8.65 24.50 -16.09
N GLN A 338 -9.82 25.10 -16.12
CA GLN A 338 -10.04 26.43 -16.69
C GLN A 338 -9.30 27.50 -15.90
N GLY A 339 -9.38 27.46 -14.57
CA GLY A 339 -8.72 28.41 -13.71
C GLY A 339 -7.20 28.38 -13.88
N TRP A 340 -6.62 27.18 -13.94
CA TRP A 340 -5.20 27.01 -14.24
C TRP A 340 -4.80 27.57 -15.60
N ARG A 341 -5.56 27.26 -16.67
CA ARG A 341 -5.31 27.82 -18.00
C ARG A 341 -5.38 29.34 -18.01
N HIS A 342 -6.39 29.92 -17.36
CA HIS A 342 -6.55 31.37 -17.27
C HIS A 342 -5.35 32.04 -16.60
N VAL A 343 -4.85 31.49 -15.49
CA VAL A 343 -3.68 32.03 -14.80
C VAL A 343 -2.42 31.92 -15.67
N LEU A 344 -2.20 30.79 -16.35
CA LEU A 344 -1.10 30.64 -17.31
C LEU A 344 -1.17 31.69 -18.44
N ASP A 345 -2.36 31.86 -19.02
CA ASP A 345 -2.60 32.79 -20.12
C ASP A 345 -2.37 34.24 -19.69
N SER A 346 -2.84 34.62 -18.50
CA SER A 346 -2.66 35.96 -17.92
C SER A 346 -1.18 36.33 -17.72
N LYS A 347 -0.31 35.33 -17.53
CA LYS A 347 1.14 35.48 -17.36
C LYS A 347 1.91 35.29 -18.67
N GLY A 348 1.23 34.98 -19.79
CA GLY A 348 1.88 34.70 -21.08
C GLY A 348 2.69 33.41 -21.09
N LEU A 349 2.31 32.42 -20.28
CA LEU A 349 3.05 31.17 -20.08
C LEU A 349 2.29 29.96 -20.64
N VAL A 350 3.04 28.90 -20.95
CA VAL A 350 2.47 27.60 -21.34
C VAL A 350 3.36 26.46 -20.81
N LEU A 351 2.75 25.29 -20.60
CA LEU A 351 3.44 24.06 -20.22
C LEU A 351 3.78 23.22 -21.46
N SER A 352 5.05 22.85 -21.60
CA SER A 352 5.51 21.82 -22.54
C SER A 352 5.99 20.62 -21.73
N GLY A 353 5.08 19.67 -21.47
CA GLY A 353 5.29 18.61 -20.49
C GLY A 353 5.57 19.20 -19.10
N HIS A 354 6.71 18.85 -18.51
CA HIS A 354 7.13 19.38 -17.19
C HIS A 354 8.10 20.57 -17.31
N ARG A 355 7.88 21.43 -18.31
CA ARG A 355 8.64 22.67 -18.51
C ARG A 355 7.66 23.82 -18.68
N LEU A 356 7.87 24.88 -17.90
CA LEU A 356 7.20 26.16 -18.06
C LEU A 356 7.99 27.02 -19.05
N ILE A 357 7.33 27.49 -20.11
CA ILE A 357 7.92 28.32 -21.17
C ILE A 357 7.05 29.56 -21.43
N SER A 358 7.65 30.61 -21.98
CA SER A 358 6.88 31.77 -22.47
C SER A 358 6.17 31.41 -23.77
N LYS A 359 4.97 31.96 -23.98
CA LYS A 359 4.25 31.87 -25.26
C LYS A 359 4.92 32.66 -26.39
N GLN A 360 5.85 33.56 -26.07
CA GLN A 360 6.54 34.43 -27.04
C GLN A 360 7.96 33.93 -27.41
N ALA A 361 8.21 32.62 -27.34
CA ALA A 361 9.49 32.02 -27.75
C ALA A 361 9.38 31.30 -29.09
#